data_AF-A0A3N6FKM2-F1
#
_entry.id   AF-A0A3N6FKM2-F1
#
_cell.length_a   1.000
_cell.length_b   1.000
_cell.length_c   1.000
_cell.angle_alpha   90.00
_cell.angle_beta   90.00
_cell.angle_gamma   90.00
#
_symmetry.space_group_name_H-M   'P 1'
#
loop_
_entity.id
_entity.type
_entity.pdbx_description
1 polymer ?
#
loop_
_entity_poly.entity_id
_entity_poly.type
_entity_poly.pdbx_seq_one_letter_code
_entity_poly.pdbx_strand_id
1 'polypeptide(L)' 'MKTAAWDFVSTHAEMFGIKRICRVLEISRSGYYRWITGAEARAGRQFEEDALVEEIRDIHAEHRGNHGAL' A
#
# COMPACT_ATOMS: atom_id res chain seq x y z
N MET A 1 15.75 -2.80 2.28
CA MET A 1 16.48 -1.78 3.08
C MET A 1 15.80 -0.41 3.11
N LYS A 2 15.25 0.11 2.00
CA LYS A 2 14.64 1.46 1.98
C LYS A 2 13.32 1.59 2.74
N THR A 3 12.50 0.54 2.83
CA THR A 3 11.16 0.57 3.45
C THR A 3 11.21 0.98 4.93
N ALA A 4 12.09 0.37 5.74
CA ALA A 4 12.21 0.70 7.15
C ALA A 4 12.60 2.17 7.42
N ALA A 5 13.44 2.77 6.57
CA ALA A 5 13.79 4.18 6.68
C ALA A 5 12.60 5.09 6.38
N TRP A 6 11.77 4.73 5.38
CA TRP A 6 10.58 5.50 5.06
C TRP A 6 9.46 5.33 6.08
N ASP A 7 9.28 4.13 6.63
CA ASP A 7 8.35 3.87 7.73
C ASP A 7 8.72 4.68 8.98
N PHE A 8 10.01 4.77 9.29
CA PHE A 8 10.50 5.61 10.38
C PHE A 8 10.19 7.09 10.16
N VAL A 9 10.37 7.60 8.92
CA VAL A 9 10.02 8.98 8.56
C VAL A 9 8.53 9.23 8.76
N SER A 10 7.66 8.36 8.25
CA SER A 10 6.20 8.49 8.41
C SER A 10 5.79 8.50 9.88
N THR A 11 6.33 7.58 10.67
CA THR A 11 5.97 7.41 12.09
C THR A 11 6.32 8.62 12.95
N HIS A 12 7.44 9.30 12.65
CA HIS A 12 7.94 10.39 13.49
C HIS A 12 7.84 11.78 12.83
N ALA A 13 7.22 11.87 11.64
CA ALA A 13 7.09 13.10 10.87
C ALA A 13 6.39 14.22 11.65
N GLU A 14 5.36 13.89 12.43
CA GLU A 14 4.62 14.87 13.23
C GLU A 14 5.47 15.46 14.36
N MET A 15 6.30 14.65 15.00
CA MET A 15 7.11 15.08 16.15
C MET A 15 8.35 15.86 15.73
N PHE A 16 9.05 15.43 14.67
CA PHE A 16 10.36 15.99 14.32
C PHE A 16 10.40 16.72 12.97
N GLY A 17 9.38 16.56 12.14
CA GLY A 17 9.33 17.09 10.77
C GLY A 17 10.12 16.26 9.77
N ILE A 18 9.51 15.97 8.63
CA ILE A 18 10.07 15.16 7.52
C ILE A 18 11.47 15.67 7.10
N LYS A 19 11.66 16.99 6.97
CA LYS A 19 12.93 17.57 6.52
C LYS A 19 14.10 17.22 7.46
N ARG A 20 13.85 17.22 8.77
CA ARG A 20 14.88 16.92 9.78
C ARG A 20 15.25 15.45 9.74
N ILE A 21 14.25 14.57 9.74
CA ILE A 21 14.47 13.12 9.73
C ILE A 21 15.22 12.70 8.45
N CYS A 22 14.77 13.17 7.28
CA CYS A 22 15.45 12.83 6.01
C CYS A 22 16.93 13.29 5.99
N ARG A 23 17.26 14.40 6.65
CA ARG A 23 18.64 14.86 6.78
C ARG A 23 19.48 13.94 7.67
N VAL A 24 18.93 13.52 8.82
CA VAL A 24 19.64 12.64 9.78
C VAL A 24 19.86 11.26 9.20
N LEU A 25 18.89 10.73 8.46
CA LEU A 25 18.98 9.42 7.82
C LEU A 25 19.71 9.44 6.46
N GLU A 26 20.19 10.61 6.00
CA GLU A 26 20.86 10.79 4.71
C GLU A 26 20.06 10.29 3.49
N ILE A 27 18.74 10.46 3.54
CA ILE A 27 17.80 10.03 2.49
C ILE A 27 17.15 11.23 1.79
N SER A 28 16.78 11.06 0.53
CA SER A 28 16.17 12.14 -0.23
C SER A 28 14.70 12.35 0.13
N ARG A 29 14.32 13.61 0.39
CA ARG A 29 12.91 14.01 0.58
C ARG A 29 12.04 13.67 -0.63
N SER A 30 12.57 13.84 -1.83
CA SER A 30 11.88 13.48 -3.08
C SER A 30 11.67 11.97 -3.21
N GLY A 31 12.59 11.15 -2.70
CA GLY A 31 12.44 9.70 -2.62
C GLY A 31 11.34 9.29 -1.67
N TYR A 32 11.26 9.93 -0.50
CA TYR A 32 10.17 9.72 0.46
C TYR A 32 8.80 10.02 -0.16
N TYR A 33 8.62 11.19 -0.77
CA TYR A 33 7.33 11.54 -1.39
C TYR A 33 6.96 10.60 -2.55
N ARG A 34 7.92 10.18 -3.38
CA ARG A 34 7.67 9.18 -4.42
C ARG A 34 7.21 7.85 -3.82
N TRP A 35 7.79 7.46 -2.69
CA TRP A 35 7.43 6.22 -2.01
C TRP A 35 6.02 6.31 -1.42
N ILE A 36 5.64 7.41 -0.74
CA ILE A 36 4.27 7.55 -0.21
C ILE A 36 3.23 7.59 -1.33
N THR A 37 3.47 8.34 -2.41
CA THR A 37 2.52 8.40 -3.53
C THR A 37 2.35 7.03 -4.19
N GLY A 38 3.44 6.27 -4.33
CA GLY A 38 3.37 4.90 -4.83
C GLY A 38 2.67 3.94 -3.85
N ALA A 39 2.81 4.15 -2.54
CA ALA A 39 2.13 3.38 -1.51
C ALA A 39 0.63 3.67 -1.47
N GLU A 40 0.24 4.94 -1.52
CA GLU A 40 -1.15 5.39 -1.62
C GLU A 40 -1.81 4.87 -2.90
N ALA A 41 -1.12 4.93 -4.05
CA ALA A 41 -1.63 4.38 -5.30
C ALA A 41 -1.79 2.85 -5.26
N ARG A 42 -0.95 2.14 -4.50
CA ARG A 42 -1.14 0.70 -4.26
C ARG A 42 -2.30 0.43 -3.31
N ALA A 43 -2.43 1.19 -2.22
CA ALA A 43 -3.52 1.06 -1.28
C ALA A 43 -4.88 1.36 -1.94
N GLY A 44 -4.95 2.39 -2.78
CA GLY A 44 -6.14 2.71 -3.57
C GLY A 44 -6.51 1.60 -4.55
N ARG A 45 -5.54 1.02 -5.28
CA ARG A 45 -5.81 -0.13 -6.14
C ARG A 45 -6.20 -1.39 -5.37
N GLN A 46 -5.60 -1.63 -4.21
CA GLN A 46 -5.95 -2.77 -3.36
C GLN A 46 -7.38 -2.66 -2.84
N PHE A 47 -7.84 -1.45 -2.50
CA PHE A 47 -9.24 -1.25 -2.08
C PHE A 47 -10.23 -1.61 -3.21
N GLU A 48 -9.94 -1.18 -4.44
CA GLU A 48 -10.75 -1.52 -5.62
C GLU A 48 -10.66 -3.02 -5.96
N GLU A 49 -9.48 -3.63 -5.83
CA GLU A 49 -9.29 -5.08 -6.03
C GLU A 49 -9.98 -5.91 -4.95
N ASP A 50 -9.94 -5.49 -3.68
CA ASP A 50 -10.62 -6.19 -2.58
C ASP A 50 -12.14 -6.10 -2.74
N ALA A 51 -12.67 -4.95 -3.18
CA ALA A 51 -14.08 -4.81 -3.51
C ALA A 51 -14.49 -5.73 -4.68
N LEU A 52 -13.64 -5.83 -5.72
CA LEU A 52 -13.87 -6.70 -6.87
C LEU A 52 -13.75 -8.19 -6.50
N VAL A 53 -12.84 -8.55 -5.60
CA VAL A 53 -12.66 -9.93 -5.12
C VAL A 53 -13.85 -10.37 -4.26
N GLU A 54 -14.43 -9.49 -3.45
CA GLU A 54 -15.67 -9.78 -2.72
C GLU A 54 -16.86 -9.97 -3.69
N GLU A 55 -17.00 -9.12 -4.72
CA GLU A 55 -18.03 -9.29 -5.75
C GLU A 55 -17.89 -10.64 -6.51
N ILE A 56 -16.67 -11.02 -6.86
CA ILE A 56 -16.40 -12.33 -7.48
C ILE A 56 -16.71 -13.48 -6.52
N ARG A 57 -16.39 -13.35 -5.23
CA ARG A 57 -16.70 -14.38 -4.21
C ARG A 57 -18.19 -14.57 -4.03
N ASP A 58 -18.97 -13.49 -4.03
CA ASP A 58 -20.42 -13.54 -3.91
C ASP A 58 -21.05 -14.25 -5.12
N ILE A 59 -20.63 -13.90 -6.34
CA ILE A 59 -21.06 -14.57 -7.58
C ILE A 59 -20.66 -16.06 -7.57
N HIS A 60 -19.47 -16.40 -7.06
CA HIS A 60 -18.99 -17.78 -7.01
C HIS A 60 -19.68 -18.61 -5.92
N ALA A 61 -20.10 -17.99 -4.81
CA ALA A 61 -20.86 -18.63 -3.75
C ALA A 61 -22.30 -18.95 -4.18
N GLU A 62 -22.90 -18.09 -5.01
CA GLU A 62 -24.22 -18.29 -5.60
C GLU A 62 -24.22 -19.43 -6.66
N HIS A 63 -23.10 -19.61 -7.38
CA HIS A 63 -22.93 -20.65 -8.40
C HIS A 63 -22.23 -21.93 -7.91
N ARG A 64 -22.57 -22.47 -6.73
CA ARG A 64 -22.12 -23.80 -6.27
C ARG A 64 -22.75 -24.96 -7.06
N GLY A 65 -22.46 -25.02 -8.36
CA GLY A 65 -22.93 -26.05 -9.28
C GLY A 65 -22.09 -26.13 -10.55
N ASN A 66 -21.09 -27.01 -10.50
CA ASN A 66 -20.52 -27.75 -11.64
C ASN A 66 -19.42 -27.06 -12.48
N HIS A 67 -18.17 -27.09 -12.01
CA HIS A 67 -17.07 -27.41 -12.94
C HIS A 67 -16.99 -28.93 -13.05
N GLY A 68 -17.70 -29.44 -14.06
CA GLY A 68 -17.58 -30.81 -14.51
C GLY A 68 -16.13 -31.10 -14.89
N ALA A 69 -15.71 -32.33 -14.60
CA ALA A 69 -14.53 -32.93 -15.18
C ALA A 69 -14.46 -32.68 -16.69
N LEU A 70 -13.28 -32.28 -17.17
CA LEU A 70 -12.48 -32.96 -18.18
C LEU A 70 -11.13 -32.22 -18.35
#